data_AF-G0QNM9-F1
#
_entry.id   AF-G0QNM9-F1
#
_cell.length_a   1.000
_cell.length_b   1.000
_cell.length_c   1.000
_cell.angle_alpha   90.00
_cell.angle_beta   90.00
_cell.angle_gamma   90.00
#
_symmetry.space_group_name_H-M   'P 1'
#
loop_
_entity.id
_entity.type
_entity.pdbx_description
1 polymer ?
#
loop_
_entity_poly.entity_id
_entity_poly.type
_entity_poly.pdbx_seq_one_letter_code
_entity_poly.pdbx_strand_id
1 'polypeptide(L)'
;MSPSTGSAWFYFQTNVLGFTPEFLGQLKLILAIGLCLSFVIYYTLLKHVQFKKQFIITCLISVFLGFLSLILITRKNLEYGIPDKVFSICDNFISMIIAELNLLPILVLACRMCPKNIEATMYAMLTSTINLGSFVSGLLGSLLIYLLGITDTVFDNFWLLVVITSSIQALPLLLIKLIDSEQNNQYQQEKKKNDDDEQYRLLD
;
A
#
# COMPACT_ATOMS: atom_id res chain seq x y z
N MET A 1 7.44 -1.52 -2.36
CA MET A 1 7.11 -1.22 -0.95
C MET A 1 7.73 0.13 -0.61
N SER A 2 7.00 0.99 0.08
CA SER A 2 7.55 2.27 0.56
C SER A 2 8.63 2.02 1.64
N PRO A 3 9.54 2.97 1.91
CA PRO A 3 10.53 2.84 2.98
C PRO A 3 9.87 2.51 4.32
N SER A 4 10.48 1.60 5.10
CA SER A 4 9.89 1.12 6.35
C SER A 4 10.00 2.17 7.45
N THR A 5 8.85 2.61 7.96
CA THR A 5 8.74 3.47 9.15
C THR A 5 8.48 2.68 10.44
N GLY A 6 8.46 1.34 10.35
CA GLY A 6 7.97 0.46 11.42
C GLY A 6 8.73 0.60 12.74
N SER A 7 10.05 0.76 12.70
CA SER A 7 10.86 0.96 13.90
C SER A 7 10.56 2.30 14.56
N ALA A 8 10.56 3.40 13.81
CA ALA A 8 10.24 4.73 14.33
C ALA A 8 8.81 4.81 14.87
N TRP A 9 7.84 4.15 14.21
CA TRP A 9 6.47 4.04 14.69
C TRP A 9 6.34 3.24 15.99
N PHE A 10 7.11 2.15 16.13
CA PHE A 10 7.15 1.36 17.36
C PHE A 10 7.73 2.17 18.54
N TYR A 11 8.82 2.91 18.31
CA TYR A 11 9.38 3.83 19.30
C TYR A 11 8.42 4.97 19.64
N PHE A 12 7.70 5.51 18.66
CA PHE A 12 6.67 6.52 18.89
C PHE A 12 5.52 5.98 19.76
N GLN A 13 5.02 4.77 19.47
CA GLN A 13 3.99 4.12 20.29
C GLN A 13 4.43 3.86 21.73
N THR A 14 5.70 3.50 21.93
CA THR A 14 6.22 3.14 23.25
C THR A 14 6.64 4.38 24.05
N ASN A 15 7.42 5.30 23.45
CA ASN A 15 8.03 6.43 24.16
C ASN A 15 7.14 7.68 24.21
N VAL A 16 6.33 7.94 23.19
CA VAL A 16 5.49 9.17 23.11
C VAL A 16 4.06 8.90 23.57
N LEU A 17 3.50 7.78 23.14
CA LEU A 17 2.13 7.37 23.47
C LEU A 17 2.05 6.52 24.75
N GLY A 18 3.16 5.99 25.24
CA GLY A 18 3.21 5.21 26.47
C GLY A 18 2.44 3.89 26.38
N PHE A 19 2.36 3.28 25.19
CA PHE A 19 1.66 2.01 25.04
C PHE A 19 2.43 0.88 25.72
N THR A 20 1.77 0.20 26.65
CA THR A 20 2.30 -0.97 27.34
C THR A 20 2.50 -2.14 26.35
N PRO A 21 3.53 -2.98 26.52
CA PRO A 21 3.76 -4.14 25.65
C PRO A 21 2.55 -5.08 25.54
N GLU A 22 1.73 -5.19 26.59
CA GLU A 22 0.48 -5.96 26.60
C GLU A 22 -0.53 -5.42 25.59
N PHE A 23 -0.65 -4.09 25.49
CA PHE A 23 -1.54 -3.43 24.53
C PHE A 23 -1.05 -3.62 23.09
N LEU A 24 0.27 -3.53 22.86
CA LEU A 24 0.88 -3.81 21.57
C LEU A 24 0.63 -5.27 21.13
N GLY A 25 0.70 -6.21 22.07
CA GLY A 25 0.34 -7.60 21.85
C GLY A 25 -1.14 -7.77 21.45
N GLN A 26 -2.05 -7.14 22.19
CA GLN A 26 -3.49 -7.14 21.86
C GLN A 26 -3.78 -6.50 20.49
N LEU A 27 -3.10 -5.39 20.17
CA LEU A 27 -3.20 -4.74 18.87
C LEU A 27 -2.84 -5.73 17.76
N LYS A 28 -1.73 -6.46 17.89
CA LYS A 28 -1.33 -7.49 16.90
C LYS A 28 -2.38 -8.59 16.73
N LEU A 29 -3.05 -9.01 17.80
CA LEU A 29 -4.17 -9.96 17.70
C LEU A 29 -5.34 -9.38 16.91
N ILE A 30 -5.71 -8.12 17.16
CA ILE A 30 -6.76 -7.42 16.41
C ILE A 30 -6.39 -7.31 14.92
N LEU A 31 -5.13 -7.00 14.61
CA LEU A 31 -4.63 -6.96 13.23
C LEU A 31 -4.71 -8.34 12.56
N ALA A 32 -4.45 -9.43 13.28
CA ALA A 32 -4.58 -10.78 12.75
C ALA A 32 -6.04 -11.14 12.41
N ILE A 33 -7.01 -10.67 13.21
CA ILE A 33 -8.43 -10.78 12.87
C ILE A 33 -8.73 -9.98 11.59
N GLY A 34 -8.13 -8.80 11.45
CA GLY A 34 -8.23 -7.97 10.25
C GLY A 34 -7.71 -8.68 9.00
N LEU A 35 -6.61 -9.42 9.09
CA LEU A 35 -6.11 -10.24 7.98
C LEU A 35 -7.14 -11.27 7.54
N CYS A 36 -7.70 -12.05 8.48
CA CYS A 36 -8.73 -13.04 8.17
C CYS A 36 -9.94 -12.38 7.49
N LEU A 37 -10.39 -11.25 8.01
CA LEU A 37 -11.48 -10.48 7.44
C LEU A 37 -11.18 -10.00 6.00
N SER A 38 -9.92 -9.63 5.72
CA SER A 38 -9.48 -9.22 4.38
C SER A 38 -9.64 -10.34 3.36
N PHE A 39 -9.27 -11.57 3.71
CA PHE A 39 -9.49 -12.74 2.84
C PHE A 39 -10.98 -12.97 2.55
N VAL A 40 -11.84 -12.85 3.56
CA VAL A 40 -13.29 -13.00 3.41
C VAL A 40 -13.86 -11.91 2.50
N ILE A 41 -13.52 -10.64 2.76
CA ILE A 41 -13.94 -9.50 1.93
C ILE A 41 -13.47 -9.71 0.48
N TYR A 42 -12.23 -10.16 0.29
CA TYR A 42 -11.68 -10.42 -1.03
C TYR A 42 -12.48 -11.49 -1.78
N TYR A 43 -12.73 -12.63 -1.12
CA TYR A 43 -13.42 -13.77 -1.69
C TYR A 43 -14.89 -13.45 -2.05
N THR A 44 -15.58 -12.69 -1.20
CA THR A 44 -17.00 -12.38 -1.36
C THR A 44 -17.27 -11.22 -2.31
N LEU A 45 -16.53 -10.12 -2.21
CA LEU A 45 -16.84 -8.87 -2.92
C LEU A 45 -15.89 -8.56 -4.08
N LEU A 46 -14.60 -8.88 -3.95
CA LEU A 46 -13.59 -8.46 -4.91
C LEU A 46 -13.38 -9.47 -6.05
N LYS A 47 -13.81 -10.73 -5.92
CA LYS A 47 -13.65 -11.73 -6.98
C LYS A 47 -14.22 -11.30 -8.36
N HIS A 48 -15.22 -10.41 -8.37
CA HIS A 48 -15.91 -9.95 -9.59
C HIS A 48 -15.46 -8.58 -10.11
N VAL A 49 -14.61 -7.85 -9.40
CA VAL A 49 -14.19 -6.50 -9.80
C VAL A 49 -12.88 -6.56 -10.59
N GLN A 50 -12.74 -5.72 -11.60
CA GLN A 50 -11.52 -5.61 -12.41
C GLN A 50 -10.31 -5.22 -11.53
N PHE A 51 -9.20 -5.94 -11.69
CA PHE A 51 -7.94 -5.73 -10.97
C PHE A 51 -7.50 -4.25 -10.96
N LYS A 52 -7.56 -3.58 -12.12
CA LYS A 52 -7.23 -2.14 -12.25
C LYS A 52 -8.04 -1.27 -11.28
N LYS A 53 -9.36 -1.49 -11.19
CA LYS A 53 -10.24 -0.67 -10.33
C LYS A 53 -9.99 -0.94 -8.84
N GLN A 54 -9.74 -2.18 -8.47
CA GLN A 54 -9.42 -2.54 -7.09
C GLN A 54 -8.16 -1.82 -6.64
N PHE A 55 -7.09 -1.95 -7.41
CA PHE A 55 -5.80 -1.36 -7.08
C PHE A 55 -5.84 0.17 -6.98
N ILE A 56 -6.63 0.83 -7.83
CA ILE A 56 -6.81 2.29 -7.75
C ILE A 56 -7.55 2.68 -6.47
N ILE A 57 -8.67 2.00 -6.16
CA ILE A 57 -9.49 2.31 -4.97
C ILE A 57 -8.69 2.09 -3.69
N THR A 58 -8.04 0.94 -3.56
CA THR A 58 -7.24 0.60 -2.38
C THR A 58 -6.04 1.53 -2.23
N CYS A 59 -5.37 1.90 -3.34
CA CYS A 59 -4.25 2.86 -3.29
C CYS A 59 -4.74 4.26 -2.86
N LEU A 60 -5.89 4.71 -3.34
CA LEU A 60 -6.49 5.97 -2.91
C LEU A 60 -6.81 5.96 -1.41
N ILE A 61 -7.39 4.87 -0.90
CA ILE A 61 -7.68 4.73 0.52
C ILE A 61 -6.38 4.65 1.34
N SER A 62 -5.34 3.96 0.85
CA SER A 62 -4.02 3.94 1.51
C SER A 62 -3.41 5.33 1.64
N VAL A 63 -3.48 6.15 0.58
CA VAL A 63 -3.00 7.54 0.63
C VAL A 63 -3.81 8.35 1.63
N PHE A 64 -5.14 8.20 1.63
CA PHE A 64 -6.02 8.86 2.60
C PHE A 64 -5.69 8.49 4.05
N LEU A 65 -5.44 7.20 4.32
CA LEU A 65 -5.00 6.75 5.64
C LEU A 65 -3.62 7.29 6.01
N GLY A 66 -2.68 7.40 5.06
CA GLY A 66 -1.39 8.04 5.32
C GLY A 66 -1.54 9.50 5.79
N PHE A 67 -2.49 10.24 5.21
CA PHE A 67 -2.85 11.58 5.70
C PHE A 67 -3.55 11.56 7.05
N LEU A 68 -4.35 10.53 7.34
CA LEU A 68 -5.01 10.34 8.63
C LEU A 68 -3.99 10.05 9.74
N SER A 69 -2.96 9.25 9.46
CA SER A 69 -1.85 9.00 10.39
C SER A 69 -1.04 10.27 10.69
N LEU A 70 -0.91 11.22 9.74
CA LEU A 70 -0.29 12.54 10.00
C LEU A 70 -1.06 13.35 11.05
N ILE A 71 -2.38 13.25 11.09
CA ILE A 71 -3.23 13.94 12.08
C ILE A 71 -2.95 13.40 13.49
N LEU A 72 -2.74 12.08 13.62
CA LEU A 72 -2.37 11.45 14.89
C LEU A 72 -0.97 11.88 15.35
N ILE A 73 -0.01 11.92 14.43
CA ILE A 73 1.39 12.29 14.72
C ILE A 73 1.48 13.74 15.21
N THR A 74 0.70 14.64 14.61
CA THR A 74 0.70 16.06 14.98
C THR A 74 -0.03 16.32 16.31
N ARG A 75 -0.53 15.27 16.99
CA ARG A 75 -1.26 15.32 18.28
C ARG A 75 -2.50 16.23 18.27
N LYS A 76 -2.94 16.73 17.11
CA LYS A 76 -4.21 17.45 16.92
C LYS A 76 -5.43 16.57 17.23
N ASN A 77 -5.24 15.24 17.27
CA ASN A 77 -6.25 14.28 17.69
C ASN A 77 -6.83 14.58 19.10
N LEU A 78 -6.02 15.13 20.01
CA LEU A 78 -6.45 15.51 21.36
C LEU A 78 -7.39 16.73 21.36
N GLU A 79 -7.26 17.63 20.39
CA GLU A 79 -8.13 18.81 20.22
C GLU A 79 -9.55 18.38 19.79
N TYR A 80 -9.67 17.23 19.12
CA TYR A 80 -10.94 16.61 18.72
C TYR A 80 -11.50 15.63 19.78
N GLY A 81 -10.80 15.43 20.91
CA GLY A 81 -11.28 14.60 22.02
C GLY A 81 -11.25 13.09 21.79
N ILE A 82 -10.56 12.60 20.76
CA ILE A 82 -10.46 11.16 20.46
C ILE A 82 -9.26 10.57 21.21
N PRO A 83 -9.42 9.47 21.98
CA PRO A 83 -8.30 8.81 22.65
C PRO A 83 -7.30 8.26 21.63
N ASP A 84 -6.02 8.60 21.81
CA ASP A 84 -4.94 8.17 20.91
C ASP A 84 -4.88 6.64 20.70
N LYS A 85 -5.28 5.85 21.71
CA LYS A 85 -5.37 4.38 21.64
C LYS A 85 -6.40 3.90 20.63
N VAL A 86 -7.61 4.47 20.66
CA VAL A 86 -8.72 4.05 19.79
C VAL A 86 -8.40 4.41 18.34
N PHE A 87 -7.90 5.64 18.12
CA PHE A 87 -7.49 6.07 16.80
C PHE A 87 -6.37 5.19 16.24
N SER A 88 -5.33 4.91 17.04
CA SER A 88 -4.23 4.03 16.62
C SER A 88 -4.74 2.62 16.27
N ILE A 89 -5.66 2.04 17.05
CA ILE A 89 -6.24 0.72 16.73
C ILE A 89 -6.96 0.78 15.38
N CYS A 90 -7.85 1.75 15.18
CA CYS A 90 -8.62 1.88 13.94
C CYS A 90 -7.71 2.08 12.73
N ASP A 91 -6.74 3.00 12.81
CA ASP A 91 -5.82 3.31 11.71
C ASP A 91 -4.96 2.09 11.32
N ASN A 92 -4.36 1.42 12.32
CA ASN A 92 -3.55 0.22 12.05
C ASN A 92 -4.42 -0.92 11.51
N PHE A 93 -5.65 -1.08 12.00
CA PHE A 93 -6.57 -2.13 11.56
C PHE A 93 -7.01 -1.95 10.10
N ILE A 94 -7.46 -0.75 9.73
CA ILE A 94 -7.88 -0.47 8.35
C ILE A 94 -6.69 -0.55 7.39
N SER A 95 -5.53 -0.01 7.80
CA SER A 95 -4.30 -0.09 7.00
C SER A 95 -3.87 -1.53 6.75
N MET A 96 -3.98 -2.40 7.75
CA MET A 96 -3.69 -3.83 7.61
C MET A 96 -4.61 -4.50 6.59
N ILE A 97 -5.91 -4.21 6.67
CA ILE A 97 -6.89 -4.79 5.75
C ILE A 97 -6.58 -4.41 4.31
N ILE A 98 -6.31 -3.13 4.06
CA ILE A 98 -6.04 -2.64 2.71
C ILE A 98 -4.72 -3.19 2.16
N ALA A 99 -3.69 -3.30 3.00
CA ALA A 99 -2.41 -3.87 2.61
C ALA A 99 -2.58 -5.32 2.12
N GLU A 100 -3.34 -6.13 2.87
CA GLU A 100 -3.60 -7.52 2.51
C GLU A 100 -4.50 -7.65 1.27
N LEU A 101 -5.56 -6.82 1.18
CA LEU A 101 -6.44 -6.76 0.02
C LEU A 101 -5.70 -6.37 -1.27
N ASN A 102 -4.60 -5.63 -1.18
CA ASN A 102 -3.75 -5.28 -2.32
C ASN A 102 -2.82 -6.42 -2.74
N LEU A 103 -2.32 -7.19 -1.78
CA LEU A 103 -1.36 -8.26 -2.05
C LEU A 103 -2.04 -9.47 -2.69
N LEU A 104 -3.22 -9.84 -2.18
CA LEU A 104 -4.05 -10.95 -2.63
C LEU A 104 -4.26 -11.03 -4.16
N PRO A 105 -4.75 -9.98 -4.84
CA PRO A 105 -5.01 -10.06 -6.27
C PRO A 105 -3.73 -10.10 -7.11
N ILE A 106 -2.63 -9.50 -6.64
CA ILE A 106 -1.32 -9.58 -7.31
C ILE A 106 -0.84 -11.03 -7.31
N LEU A 107 -0.96 -11.70 -6.17
CA LEU A 107 -0.61 -13.09 -5.97
C LEU A 107 -1.45 -14.04 -6.84
N VAL A 108 -2.77 -13.79 -6.90
CA VAL A 108 -3.68 -14.58 -7.74
C VAL A 108 -3.39 -14.37 -9.23
N LEU A 109 -3.15 -13.12 -9.66
CA LEU A 109 -2.82 -12.82 -11.04
C LEU A 109 -1.50 -13.48 -11.47
N ALA A 110 -0.50 -13.40 -10.60
CA ALA A 110 0.79 -14.06 -10.73
C ALA A 110 0.62 -15.58 -10.95
N CYS A 111 -0.15 -16.26 -10.11
CA CYS A 111 -0.44 -17.69 -10.28
C CYS A 111 -1.21 -17.99 -11.58
N ARG A 112 -2.17 -17.15 -11.98
CA ARG A 112 -2.96 -17.35 -13.22
C ARG A 112 -2.15 -17.24 -14.50
N MET A 113 -1.06 -16.48 -14.49
CA MET A 113 -0.16 -16.34 -15.65
C MET A 113 0.81 -17.53 -15.79
N CYS A 114 0.87 -18.42 -14.80
CA CYS A 114 1.81 -19.52 -14.79
C CYS A 114 1.26 -20.75 -15.52
N PRO A 115 2.13 -21.51 -16.20
CA PRO A 115 1.76 -22.82 -16.74
C PRO A 115 1.47 -23.81 -15.61
N LYS A 116 0.56 -24.75 -15.87
CA LYS A 116 0.19 -25.81 -14.92
C LYS A 116 1.44 -26.60 -14.53
N ASN A 117 1.56 -26.96 -13.25
CA ASN A 117 2.65 -27.72 -12.60
C ASN A 117 3.82 -26.92 -11.98
N ILE A 118 3.89 -25.58 -12.11
CA ILE A 118 4.94 -24.77 -11.46
C ILE A 118 4.41 -23.65 -10.53
N GLU A 119 3.12 -23.68 -10.22
CA GLU A 119 2.43 -22.64 -9.42
C GLU A 119 3.09 -22.42 -8.05
N ALA A 120 3.50 -23.51 -7.37
CA ALA A 120 4.15 -23.44 -6.06
C ALA A 120 5.52 -22.74 -6.14
N THR A 121 6.32 -23.02 -7.17
CA THR A 121 7.63 -22.39 -7.39
C THR A 121 7.47 -20.90 -7.66
N MET A 122 6.45 -20.51 -8.43
CA MET A 122 6.21 -19.10 -8.71
C MET A 122 5.72 -18.33 -7.48
N TYR A 123 4.82 -18.93 -6.69
CA TYR A 123 4.42 -18.37 -5.41
C TYR A 123 5.62 -18.16 -4.47
N ALA A 124 6.52 -19.15 -4.39
CA ALA A 124 7.74 -19.04 -3.59
C ALA A 124 8.66 -17.92 -4.10
N MET A 125 8.84 -17.79 -5.42
CA MET A 125 9.65 -16.74 -6.04
C MET A 125 9.05 -15.35 -5.78
N LEU A 126 7.73 -15.20 -5.91
CA LEU A 126 7.05 -13.93 -5.65
C LEU A 126 7.16 -13.54 -4.17
N THR A 127 6.93 -14.48 -3.26
CA THR A 127 7.06 -14.27 -1.82
C THR A 127 8.49 -13.92 -1.42
N SER A 128 9.49 -14.58 -2.01
CA SER A 128 10.91 -14.24 -1.82
C SER A 128 11.20 -12.81 -2.27
N THR A 129 10.66 -12.40 -3.42
CA THR A 129 10.79 -11.02 -3.93
C THR A 129 10.14 -10.00 -3.00
N ILE A 130 8.96 -10.31 -2.44
CA ILE A 130 8.26 -9.46 -1.47
C ILE A 130 9.08 -9.31 -0.18
N ASN A 131 9.65 -10.41 0.32
CA ASN A 131 10.50 -10.40 1.51
C ASN A 131 11.80 -9.61 1.28
N LEU A 132 12.43 -9.75 0.11
CA LEU A 132 13.59 -8.96 -0.28
C LEU A 132 13.24 -7.47 -0.36
N GLY A 133 12.11 -7.13 -0.97
CA GLY A 133 11.58 -5.77 -1.00
C GLY A 133 11.35 -5.21 0.40
N SER A 134 10.83 -6.04 1.32
CA SER A 134 10.64 -5.67 2.72
C SER A 134 11.97 -5.38 3.41
N PHE A 135 12.98 -6.23 3.19
CA PHE A 135 14.33 -6.04 3.73
C PHE A 135 14.98 -4.74 3.23
N VAL A 136 14.97 -4.50 1.90
CA VAL A 136 15.51 -3.27 1.31
C VAL A 136 14.75 -2.04 1.80
N SER A 137 13.42 -2.12 1.91
CA SER A 137 12.61 -1.03 2.47
C SER A 137 12.95 -0.75 3.94
N GLY A 138 13.28 -1.79 4.72
CA GLY A 138 13.79 -1.70 6.08
C GLY A 138 15.10 -0.94 6.17
N LEU A 139 16.07 -1.30 5.32
CA LEU A 139 17.36 -0.63 5.25
C LEU A 139 17.23 0.84 4.85
N LEU A 140 16.47 1.13 3.79
CA LEU A 140 16.23 2.50 3.34
C LEU A 140 15.50 3.33 4.40
N GLY A 141 14.49 2.74 5.06
CA GLY A 141 13.75 3.40 6.14
C GLY A 141 14.62 3.74 7.33
N SER A 142 15.46 2.79 7.77
CA SER A 142 16.45 3.01 8.84
C SER A 142 17.48 4.09 8.46
N LEU A 143 17.96 4.08 7.22
CA LEU A 143 18.87 5.09 6.70
C LEU A 143 18.21 6.47 6.68
N LEU A 144 16.94 6.59 6.28
CA LEU A 144 16.19 7.84 6.36
C LEU A 144 16.03 8.31 7.81
N ILE A 145 15.69 7.42 8.75
CA ILE A 145 15.59 7.75 10.19
C ILE A 145 16.92 8.34 10.69
N TYR A 146 18.04 7.70 10.34
CA TYR A 146 19.38 8.18 10.68
C TYR A 146 19.69 9.54 10.05
N LEU A 147 19.40 9.74 8.75
CA LEU A 147 19.62 11.01 8.06
C LEU A 147 18.76 12.16 8.60
N LEU A 148 17.51 11.87 8.98
CA LEU A 148 16.59 12.86 9.55
C LEU A 148 16.88 13.13 11.04
N GLY A 149 17.85 12.43 11.65
CA GLY A 149 18.22 12.58 13.05
C GLY A 149 17.13 12.18 14.03
N ILE A 150 16.17 11.34 13.61
CA ILE A 150 15.05 10.91 14.45
C ILE A 150 15.62 9.95 15.49
N THR A 151 15.62 10.41 16.75
CA THR A 151 16.14 9.66 17.90
C THR A 151 14.97 9.24 18.78
N ASP A 152 15.15 8.24 19.63
CA ASP A 152 14.13 7.69 20.56
C ASP A 152 13.41 8.74 21.42
N THR A 153 13.97 9.95 21.55
CA THR A 153 13.47 11.08 22.35
C THR A 153 13.12 12.32 21.53
N VAL A 154 13.51 12.43 20.25
CA VAL A 154 13.31 13.62 19.41
C VAL A 154 12.61 13.20 18.11
N PHE A 155 11.33 13.55 18.01
CA PHE A 155 10.44 13.18 16.89
C PHE A 155 10.07 14.35 15.98
N ASP A 156 10.78 15.48 16.06
CA ASP A 156 10.43 16.73 15.35
C ASP A 156 10.35 16.56 13.82
N ASN A 157 11.14 15.64 13.25
CA ASN A 157 11.16 15.33 11.82
C ASN A 157 10.30 14.11 11.44
N PHE A 158 9.52 13.54 12.37
CA PHE A 158 8.73 12.34 12.10
C PHE A 158 7.63 12.58 11.05
N TRP A 159 7.06 13.79 11.02
CA TRP A 159 6.09 14.18 9.99
C TRP A 159 6.70 14.18 8.58
N LEU A 160 7.97 14.60 8.43
CA LEU A 160 8.69 14.56 7.13
C LEU A 160 8.85 13.12 6.65
N LEU A 161 9.21 12.21 7.55
CA LEU A 161 9.35 10.78 7.23
C LEU A 161 8.03 10.23 6.67
N VAL A 162 6.90 10.57 7.29
CA VAL A 162 5.58 10.12 6.84
C VAL A 162 5.19 10.78 5.51
N VAL A 163 5.43 12.08 5.33
CA VAL A 163 5.15 12.76 4.04
C VAL A 163 5.96 12.14 2.89
N ILE A 164 7.25 11.86 3.11
CA ILE A 164 8.10 11.19 2.10
C ILE A 164 7.54 9.80 1.78
N THR A 165 7.18 9.04 2.80
CA THR A 165 6.66 7.67 2.64
C THR A 165 5.31 7.67 1.93
N SER A 166 4.39 8.56 2.30
CA SER A 166 3.09 8.75 1.65
C SER A 166 3.23 9.20 0.20
N SER A 167 4.21 10.06 -0.10
CA SER A 167 4.51 10.51 -1.48
C SER A 167 4.99 9.34 -2.35
N ILE A 168 5.88 8.49 -1.81
CA ILE A 168 6.32 7.27 -2.49
C ILE A 168 5.16 6.27 -2.65
N GLN A 169 4.25 6.21 -1.69
CA GLN A 169 3.08 5.35 -1.75
C GLN A 169 2.02 5.81 -2.78
N ALA A 170 2.05 7.09 -3.18
CA ALA A 170 1.24 7.64 -4.27
C ALA A 170 1.85 7.40 -5.67
N LEU A 171 3.13 7.03 -5.75
CA LEU A 171 3.83 6.77 -7.02
C LEU A 171 3.18 5.68 -7.90
N PRO A 172 2.61 4.58 -7.37
CA PRO A 172 1.88 3.59 -8.17
C PRO A 172 0.66 4.18 -8.92
N LEU A 173 -0.03 5.19 -8.37
CA LEU A 173 -1.13 5.87 -9.05
C LEU A 173 -0.63 6.66 -10.28
N LEU A 174 0.55 7.28 -10.18
CA LEU A 174 1.18 7.98 -11.32
C LEU A 174 1.57 6.99 -12.43
N LEU A 175 2.15 5.82 -12.08
CA LEU A 175 2.47 4.80 -13.08
C LEU A 175 1.24 4.24 -13.78
N ILE A 176 0.13 4.04 -13.05
CA ILE A 176 -1.12 3.57 -13.67
C ILE A 176 -1.67 4.62 -14.63
N LYS A 177 -1.64 5.91 -14.26
CA LYS A 177 -2.08 6.97 -15.17
C LYS A 177 -1.20 7.04 -16.42
N LEU A 178 0.11 6.79 -16.28
CA LEU A 178 1.03 6.75 -17.41
C LEU A 178 0.74 5.55 -18.32
N ILE A 179 0.47 4.37 -17.76
CA ILE A 179 0.18 3.17 -18.58
C ILE A 179 -1.17 3.24 -19.28
N ASP A 180 -2.20 3.82 -18.64
CA ASP A 180 -3.50 4.04 -19.29
C ASP A 180 -3.38 5.11 -20.39
N SER A 181 -2.47 6.08 -20.24
CA SER A 181 -2.18 7.04 -21.31
C SER A 181 -1.52 6.39 -22.52
N GLU A 182 -0.57 5.47 -22.30
CA GLU A 182 0.07 4.72 -23.38
C GLU A 182 -0.90 3.76 -24.08
N GLN A 183 -1.73 3.01 -23.33
CA GLN A 183 -2.72 2.12 -23.94
C GLN A 183 -3.75 2.90 -24.75
N ASN A 184 -4.27 4.02 -24.22
CA ASN A 184 -5.20 4.86 -24.97
C ASN A 184 -4.55 5.46 -26.23
N ASN A 185 -3.27 5.80 -26.19
CA ASN A 185 -2.53 6.26 -27.37
C ASN A 185 -2.35 5.15 -28.42
N GLN A 186 -2.05 3.92 -28.01
CA GLN A 186 -1.97 2.76 -28.91
C GLN A 186 -3.32 2.42 -29.55
N TYR A 187 -4.40 2.39 -28.77
CA TYR A 187 -5.76 2.17 -29.31
C TYR A 187 -6.17 3.26 -30.31
N GLN A 188 -5.81 4.53 -30.07
CA GLN A 188 -6.10 5.61 -31.02
C GLN A 188 -5.23 5.55 -32.28
N GLN A 189 -3.98 5.08 -32.17
CA GLN A 189 -3.11 4.86 -33.32
C GLN A 189 -3.58 3.70 -34.19
N GLU A 190 -3.99 2.57 -33.59
CA GLU A 190 -4.56 1.44 -34.33
C GLU A 190 -5.89 1.81 -35.00
N LYS A 191 -6.73 2.59 -34.32
CA LYS A 191 -8.00 3.05 -34.91
C LYS A 191 -7.77 3.99 -36.09
N LYS A 192 -6.86 4.96 -35.97
CA LYS A 192 -6.49 5.84 -37.10
C LYS A 192 -5.91 5.06 -38.28
N LYS A 193 -5.06 4.07 -38.00
CA LYS A 193 -4.46 3.24 -39.05
C LYS A 193 -5.50 2.39 -39.80
N ASN A 194 -6.48 1.85 -39.08
CA ASN A 194 -7.59 1.12 -39.70
C ASN A 194 -8.54 2.04 -40.50
N ASP A 195 -8.80 3.25 -40.01
CA ASP A 195 -9.63 4.24 -40.72
C ASP A 195 -8.93 4.71 -42.02
N ASP A 196 -7.61 4.91 -41.98
CA ASP A 196 -6.80 5.25 -43.17
C ASP A 196 -6.78 4.08 -44.18
N ASP A 197 -6.55 2.84 -43.73
CA ASP A 197 -6.54 1.64 -44.58
C ASP A 197 -7.91 1.34 -45.22
N GLU A 198 -9.02 1.71 -44.56
CA GLU A 198 -10.38 1.57 -45.09
C GLU A 198 -10.68 2.64 -46.16
N GLN A 199 -10.15 3.85 -46.00
CA GLN A 199 -10.29 4.93 -46.98
C GLN A 199 -9.56 4.64 -48.31
N TYR A 200 -8.41 3.95 -48.26
CA TYR A 200 -7.69 3.52 -49.48
C TYR A 200 -8.42 2.41 -50.25
N ARG A 201 -9.13 1.50 -49.57
CA ARG A 201 -9.90 0.42 -50.23
C ARG A 201 -11.17 0.88 -50.94
N LEU A 202 -11.65 2.10 -50.66
CA LEU A 202 -12.85 2.67 -51.29
C LEU A 202 -12.54 3.51 -52.54
N LEU A 203 -11.25 3.67 -52.88
CA LEU A 203 -10.76 4.45 -54.01
C LEU A 203 -10.22 3.58 -55.18
N ASP A 204 -10.16 2.27 -55.01
CA ASP A 204 -9.88 1.24 -56.04
C ASP A 204 -11.16 0.53 -56.49
#